data_AF-A0A8X6NIH2-F1
#
_entry.id   AF-A0A8X6NIH2-F1
#
_cell.length_a   1.000
_cell.length_b   1.000
_cell.length_c   1.000
_cell.angle_alpha   90.00
_cell.angle_beta   90.00
_cell.angle_gamma   90.00
#
_symmetry.space_group_name_H-M   'P 1'
#
loop_
_entity.id
_entity.type
_entity.pdbx_description
1 polymer ?
#
loop_
_entity_poly.entity_id
_entity_poly.type
_entity_poly.pdbx_seq_one_letter_code
_entity_poly.pdbx_strand_id
1 'polypeptide(L)'
;MRMFHTVESQSPQLITAPVIELQRPYNFGFEFGDGLGMSQYRHETADGTGSVKGSYGYLDPLGVFRNVDYIAGTDGFKTIIRSNEPGLSNHVAADATYIVRPAPLAATAQGLRKAAPLK
;
A
#
# COMPACT_ATOMS: atom_id res chain seq x y z
N MET A 1 -33.70 -19.07 -61.89
CA MET A 1 -33.85 -18.50 -60.53
C MET A 1 -32.48 -18.02 -60.06
N ARG A 2 -32.17 -16.72 -60.11
CA ARG A 2 -30.91 -16.15 -59.59
C ARG A 2 -31.17 -15.64 -58.17
N MET A 3 -30.55 -16.26 -57.17
CA MET A 3 -30.57 -15.78 -55.78
C MET A 3 -29.51 -14.70 -55.64
N PHE A 4 -29.94 -13.44 -55.46
CA PHE A 4 -29.04 -12.36 -55.03
C PHE A 4 -28.75 -12.56 -53.54
N HIS A 5 -27.50 -12.85 -53.20
CA HIS A 5 -27.03 -12.77 -51.82
C HIS A 5 -26.50 -11.35 -51.60
N THR A 6 -27.16 -10.60 -50.72
CA THR A 6 -26.68 -9.32 -50.21
C THR A 6 -25.44 -9.59 -49.36
N VAL A 7 -24.31 -9.00 -49.72
CA VAL A 7 -23.13 -8.97 -48.88
C VAL A 7 -23.26 -7.76 -47.97
N GLU A 8 -23.45 -7.97 -46.67
CA GLU A 8 -23.39 -6.90 -45.68
C GLU A 8 -21.95 -6.37 -45.61
N SER A 9 -21.78 -5.08 -45.95
CA SER A 9 -20.50 -4.38 -45.80
C SER A 9 -20.23 -4.14 -44.32
N GLN A 10 -19.37 -4.96 -43.71
CA GLN A 10 -18.84 -4.66 -42.38
C GLN A 10 -18.04 -3.36 -42.40
N SER A 11 -18.48 -2.39 -41.59
CA SER A 11 -17.77 -1.14 -41.34
C SER A 11 -16.37 -1.44 -40.79
N PRO A 12 -15.29 -0.80 -41.33
CA PRO A 12 -13.95 -1.02 -40.82
C PRO A 12 -13.89 -0.57 -39.35
N GLN A 13 -13.59 -1.51 -38.46
CA GLN A 13 -13.30 -1.20 -37.07
C GLN A 13 -11.93 -0.49 -37.03
N LEU A 14 -11.92 0.80 -36.72
CA LEU A 14 -10.69 1.53 -36.44
C LEU A 14 -10.02 0.90 -35.22
N ILE A 15 -9.00 0.07 -35.46
CA ILE A 15 -8.09 -0.41 -34.42
C ILE A 15 -7.24 0.78 -33.95
N THR A 16 -7.68 1.45 -32.89
CA THR A 16 -6.85 2.43 -32.19
C THR A 16 -5.68 1.70 -31.52
N ALA A 17 -4.45 2.21 -31.70
CA ALA A 17 -3.27 1.69 -31.01
C ALA A 17 -3.50 1.68 -29.49
N PRO A 18 -2.94 0.72 -28.73
CA PRO A 18 -3.04 0.75 -27.28
C PRO A 18 -2.45 2.06 -26.77
N VAL A 19 -3.26 2.85 -26.07
CA VAL A 19 -2.79 4.04 -25.37
C VAL A 19 -1.86 3.55 -24.26
N ILE A 20 -0.56 3.77 -24.41
CA ILE A 20 0.39 3.58 -23.32
C ILE A 20 0.14 4.71 -22.33
N GLU A 21 -0.62 4.43 -21.27
CA GLU A 21 -0.81 5.37 -20.18
C GLU A 21 0.49 5.44 -19.37
N LEU A 22 1.30 6.45 -19.66
CA LEU A 22 2.49 6.75 -18.85
C LEU A 22 2.04 7.21 -17.47
N GLN A 23 2.57 6.57 -16.43
CA GLN A 23 2.27 6.94 -15.06
C GLN A 23 2.68 8.41 -14.85
N ARG A 24 1.75 9.25 -14.40
CA ARG A 24 2.05 10.67 -14.17
C ARG A 24 2.81 10.82 -12.85
N PRO A 25 3.92 11.58 -12.81
CA PRO A 25 4.57 11.92 -11.57
C PRO A 25 3.60 12.62 -10.62
N TYR A 26 3.68 12.30 -9.33
CA TYR A 26 2.90 12.96 -8.30
C TYR A 26 3.62 12.95 -6.96
N ASN A 27 3.21 13.88 -6.11
CA ASN A 27 3.50 13.86 -4.69
C ASN A 27 2.17 13.92 -3.94
N PHE A 28 2.01 13.03 -2.98
CA PHE A 28 0.84 12.96 -2.13
C PHE A 28 1.29 12.88 -0.67
N GLY A 29 0.59 13.57 0.22
CA GLY A 29 0.80 13.36 1.63
C GLY A 29 -0.15 14.12 2.53
N PHE A 30 -0.21 13.67 3.78
CA PHE A 30 -0.90 14.32 4.87
C PHE A 30 -0.21 14.00 6.18
N GLU A 31 -0.42 14.87 7.16
CA GLU A 31 -0.05 14.66 8.55
C GLU A 31 -1.22 15.14 9.42
N PHE A 32 -1.55 14.36 10.45
CA PHE A 32 -2.62 14.65 11.37
C PHE A 32 -2.20 14.29 12.80
N GLY A 33 -2.58 15.12 13.76
CA GLY A 33 -2.45 14.82 15.18
C GLY A 33 -3.54 15.52 15.98
N ASP A 34 -4.01 14.86 17.05
CA ASP A 34 -5.08 15.38 17.91
C ASP A 34 -4.57 16.22 19.09
N GLY A 35 -3.25 16.29 19.28
CA GLY A 35 -2.62 16.96 20.43
C GLY A 35 -2.72 16.18 21.75
N LEU A 36 -3.36 15.01 21.75
CA LEU A 36 -3.54 14.11 22.90
C LEU A 36 -2.67 12.85 22.82
N GLY A 37 -1.68 12.86 21.92
CA GLY A 37 -0.72 11.77 21.72
C GLY A 37 -1.04 10.85 20.55
N MET A 38 -2.16 11.07 19.84
CA MET A 38 -2.46 10.33 18.62
C MET A 38 -1.97 11.12 17.40
N SER A 39 -1.22 10.46 16.51
CA SER A 39 -0.80 11.04 15.23
C SER A 39 -0.81 10.01 14.10
N GLN A 40 -1.00 10.48 12.87
CA GLN A 40 -0.98 9.68 11.65
C GLN A 40 -0.36 10.49 10.51
N TYR A 41 0.33 9.83 9.60
CA TYR A 41 0.89 10.47 8.42
C TYR A 41 0.97 9.52 7.23
N ARG A 42 1.08 10.12 6.05
CA ARG A 42 1.49 9.44 4.82
C ARG A 42 2.24 10.43 3.94
N HIS A 43 3.32 9.95 3.32
CA HIS A 43 3.97 10.63 2.20
C HIS A 43 4.26 9.61 1.10
N GLU A 44 4.03 10.01 -0.14
CA GLU A 44 4.20 9.17 -1.31
C GLU A 44 4.65 10.00 -2.51
N THR A 45 5.60 9.49 -3.27
CA THR A 45 6.11 10.09 -4.50
C THR A 45 6.17 9.04 -5.59
N ALA A 46 5.69 9.41 -6.79
CA ALA A 46 5.94 8.69 -8.03
C ALA A 46 6.71 9.59 -8.99
N ASP A 47 7.76 9.06 -9.61
CA ASP A 47 8.62 9.79 -10.55
C ASP A 47 8.21 9.60 -12.02
N GLY A 48 7.11 8.88 -12.26
CA GLY A 48 6.60 8.57 -13.60
C GLY A 48 7.28 7.38 -14.29
N THR A 49 8.21 6.69 -13.61
CA THR A 49 8.90 5.50 -14.16
C THR A 49 8.10 4.20 -14.02
N GLY A 50 6.95 4.22 -13.35
CA GLY A 50 6.28 2.99 -12.87
C GLY A 50 6.45 2.78 -11.36
N SER A 51 7.41 3.46 -10.73
CA SER A 51 7.78 3.25 -9.34
C SER A 51 7.14 4.28 -8.39
N VAL A 52 6.65 3.79 -7.26
CA VAL A 52 6.11 4.59 -6.16
C VAL A 52 6.92 4.31 -4.90
N LYS A 53 7.34 5.35 -4.20
CA LYS A 53 8.03 5.25 -2.91
C LYS A 53 7.30 6.06 -1.88
N GLY A 54 7.26 5.57 -0.64
CA GLY A 54 6.65 6.36 0.42
C GLY A 54 6.77 5.74 1.79
N SER A 55 6.11 6.40 2.73
CA SER A 55 5.94 5.90 4.07
C SER A 55 4.57 6.28 4.62
N TYR A 56 4.05 5.47 5.53
CA TYR A 56 2.90 5.83 6.36
C TYR A 56 3.09 5.31 7.76
N GLY A 57 2.40 5.91 8.71
CA GLY A 57 2.47 5.45 10.07
C GLY A 57 1.49 6.13 11.00
N TYR A 58 1.47 5.62 12.22
CA TYR A 58 0.70 6.19 13.33
C TYR A 58 1.45 6.05 14.65
N LEU A 59 1.07 6.87 15.62
CA LEU A 59 1.37 6.77 17.04
C LEU A 59 0.06 6.91 17.79
N ASP A 60 -0.17 6.08 18.81
CA ASP A 60 -1.29 6.22 19.72
C ASP A 60 -0.88 6.82 21.08
N PRO A 61 -1.84 7.26 21.91
CA PRO A 61 -1.55 7.84 23.23
C PRO A 61 -0.87 6.89 24.23
N LEU A 62 -0.85 5.57 23.96
CA LEU A 62 -0.15 4.59 24.78
C LEU A 62 1.30 4.37 24.32
N GLY A 63 1.73 5.05 23.25
CA GLY A 63 3.05 4.91 22.67
C GLY A 63 3.17 3.73 21.70
N VAL A 64 2.05 3.13 21.28
CA VAL A 64 2.04 2.10 20.22
C VAL A 64 2.18 2.80 18.87
N PHE A 65 3.07 2.31 18.03
CA PHE A 65 3.31 2.88 16.72
C PHE A 65 3.49 1.79 15.65
N ARG A 66 3.23 2.19 14.42
CA ARG A 66 3.68 1.51 13.21
C ARG A 66 4.24 2.55 12.24
N ASN A 67 5.40 2.28 11.68
CA ASN A 67 5.96 2.98 10.53
C ASN A 67 6.20 1.95 9.43
N VAL A 68 5.67 2.19 8.25
CA VAL A 68 5.89 1.37 7.06
C VAL A 68 6.60 2.21 6.03
N ASP A 69 7.82 1.84 5.67
CA ASP A 69 8.47 2.33 4.44
C ASP A 69 8.17 1.35 3.33
N TYR A 70 7.88 1.85 2.13
CA TYR A 70 7.54 0.99 1.00
C TYR A 70 8.08 1.49 -0.33
N ILE A 71 8.30 0.52 -1.23
CA ILE A 71 8.54 0.72 -2.65
C ILE A 71 7.58 -0.20 -3.41
N ALA A 72 6.82 0.37 -4.34
CA ALA A 72 6.02 -0.37 -5.31
C ALA A 72 6.64 -0.17 -6.69
N GLY A 73 6.91 -1.24 -7.41
CA GLY A 73 7.46 -1.17 -8.77
C GLY A 73 7.27 -2.47 -9.52
N THR A 74 8.07 -2.69 -10.56
CA THR A 74 8.02 -3.91 -11.39
C THR A 74 8.27 -5.18 -10.58
N ASP A 75 9.03 -5.09 -9.50
CA ASP A 75 9.40 -6.22 -8.64
C ASP A 75 8.40 -6.46 -7.49
N GLY A 76 7.19 -5.87 -7.60
CA GLY A 76 6.12 -5.97 -6.63
C GLY A 76 6.16 -4.87 -5.55
N PHE A 77 5.47 -5.15 -4.43
CA PHE A 77 5.35 -4.24 -3.30
C PHE A 77 6.21 -4.71 -2.13
N LYS A 78 7.24 -3.94 -1.78
CA LYS A 78 8.22 -4.30 -0.73
C LYS A 78 8.16 -3.32 0.41
N THR A 79 8.25 -3.82 1.65
CA THR A 79 8.09 -2.99 2.84
C THR A 79 9.07 -3.31 3.97
N ILE A 80 9.42 -2.26 4.71
CA ILE A 80 10.06 -2.36 6.02
C ILE A 80 9.09 -1.80 7.05
N ILE A 81 8.64 -2.66 7.96
CA ILE A 81 7.63 -2.34 8.98
C ILE A 81 8.34 -2.26 10.32
N ARG A 82 8.43 -1.06 10.88
CA ARG A 82 8.91 -0.82 12.25
C ARG A 82 7.69 -0.64 13.15
N SER A 83 7.56 -1.47 14.19
CA SER A 83 6.38 -1.45 15.06
C SER A 83 6.74 -1.83 16.51
N ASN A 84 5.88 -1.49 17.46
CA ASN A 84 5.86 -2.05 18.81
C ASN A 84 4.45 -2.53 19.21
N GLU A 85 3.62 -2.87 18.23
CA GLU A 85 2.27 -3.36 18.50
C GLU A 85 2.30 -4.66 19.30
N PRO A 86 1.46 -4.78 20.36
CA PRO A 86 1.38 -5.99 21.17
C PRO A 86 1.11 -7.24 20.33
N GLY A 87 1.92 -8.27 20.52
CA GLY A 87 1.74 -9.56 19.84
C GLY A 87 2.52 -9.75 18.55
N LEU A 88 3.21 -8.71 18.06
CA LEU A 88 4.15 -8.86 16.96
C LEU A 88 5.49 -9.45 17.43
N SER A 89 6.22 -10.02 16.49
CA SER A 89 7.61 -10.48 16.66
C SER A 89 8.40 -10.19 15.38
N ASN A 90 9.72 -10.19 15.46
CA ASN A 90 10.56 -10.04 14.27
C ASN A 90 10.33 -11.22 13.33
N HIS A 91 9.94 -10.93 12.09
CA HIS A 91 9.75 -11.94 11.06
C HIS A 91 9.74 -11.31 9.66
N VAL A 92 9.80 -12.17 8.65
CA VAL A 92 9.57 -11.81 7.25
C VAL A 92 8.28 -12.48 6.80
N ALA A 93 7.41 -11.72 6.16
CA ALA A 93 6.16 -12.20 5.58
C ALA A 93 6.14 -11.78 4.10
N ALA A 94 6.47 -12.71 3.20
CA ALA A 94 6.70 -12.41 1.78
C ALA A 94 7.68 -11.22 1.62
N ASP A 95 7.28 -10.16 0.91
CA ASP A 95 8.08 -8.95 0.67
C ASP A 95 8.03 -7.91 1.82
N ALA A 96 7.52 -8.29 2.99
CA ALA A 96 7.45 -7.43 4.18
C ALA A 96 8.42 -7.89 5.28
N THR A 97 9.29 -6.99 5.72
CA THR A 97 10.20 -7.22 6.85
C THR A 97 9.70 -6.50 8.10
N TYR A 98 9.43 -7.25 9.17
CA TYR A 98 9.00 -6.70 10.45
C TYR A 98 10.18 -6.55 11.41
N ILE A 99 10.42 -5.32 11.85
CA ILE A 99 11.37 -4.92 12.90
C ILE A 99 10.55 -4.44 14.09
N VAL A 100 10.43 -5.30 15.10
CA VAL A 100 9.52 -5.14 16.23
C VAL A 100 10.30 -4.79 17.50
N ARG A 101 9.90 -3.70 18.16
CA ARG A 101 10.37 -3.30 19.49
C ARG A 101 9.39 -3.77 20.57
N PRO A 102 9.81 -3.86 21.84
CA PRO A 102 8.91 -4.16 22.94
C PRO A 102 7.71 -3.21 23.01
N ALA A 103 6.52 -3.76 23.22
CA ALA A 103 5.31 -2.98 23.37
C ALA A 103 5.30 -2.18 24.69
N PRO A 104 4.62 -1.01 24.73
CA PRO A 104 4.42 -0.29 25.98
C PRO A 104 3.65 -1.15 27.00
N LEU A 105 4.02 -1.03 28.28
CA LEU A 105 3.36 -1.76 29.36
C LEU A 105 1.86 -1.42 29.43
N ALA A 106 1.50 -0.15 29.23
CA ALA A 106 0.12 0.31 29.22
C ALA A 106 -0.73 -0.36 28.13
N ALA A 107 -0.17 -0.53 26.92
CA ALA A 107 -0.84 -1.22 25.82
C ALA A 107 -1.02 -2.72 26.10
N THR A 108 -0.01 -3.35 26.69
CA THR A 108 -0.08 -4.79 27.05
C THR A 108 -1.10 -5.05 28.16
N ALA A 109 -1.21 -4.14 29.13
CA ALA A 109 -2.15 -4.25 30.25
C ALA A 109 -3.63 -4.14 29.83
N GLN A 110 -3.93 -3.39 28.76
CA GLN A 110 -5.29 -3.22 28.22
C GLN A 110 -5.81 -4.43 27.44
N GLY A 111 -5.07 -5.54 27.39
CA GLY A 111 -5.56 -6.76 26.74
C GLY A 111 -5.51 -6.70 25.21
N LEU A 112 -4.76 -5.76 24.62
CA LEU A 112 -4.26 -5.88 23.25
C LEU A 112 -3.32 -7.10 23.22
N ARG A 113 -3.88 -8.30 23.07
CA ARG A 113 -3.14 -9.56 23.09
C ARG A 113 -2.94 -10.07 21.68
N LYS A 114 -1.74 -10.59 21.45
CA LYS A 114 -1.30 -11.55 20.41
C LYS A 114 -2.36 -11.85 19.33
N ALA A 115 -2.22 -11.26 18.15
CA ALA A 115 -2.93 -11.75 16.98
C ALA A 115 -2.61 -13.24 16.81
N ALA A 116 -3.63 -14.09 16.85
CA ALA A 116 -3.48 -15.50 16.56
C ALA A 116 -2.97 -15.66 15.11
N PRO A 117 -2.08 -16.62 14.83
CA PRO A 117 -1.65 -16.88 13.47
C PRO A 117 -2.86 -17.25 12.61
N LEU A 118 -3.01 -16.59 11.46
CA LEU A 118 -3.99 -16.98 10.45
C LEU A 118 -3.59 -18.37 9.93
N LYS A 119 -4.55 -19.30 9.99
CA LYS A 119 -4.41 -20.65 9.42
C LYS A 119 -4.49 -20.61 7.90
#